data_AF-A0A7Y3AGK6-F1
#
_entry.id   AF-A0A7Y3AGK6-F1
#
_cell.length_a   1.000
_cell.length_b   1.000
_cell.length_c   1.000
_cell.angle_alpha   90.00
_cell.angle_beta   90.00
_cell.angle_gamma   90.00
#
_symmetry.space_group_name_H-M   'P 1'
#
loop_
_entity.id
_entity.type
_entity.pdbx_description
1 polymer ?
#
loop_
_entity_poly.entity_id
_entity_poly.type
_entity_poly.pdbx_seq_one_letter_code
_entity_poly.pdbx_strand_id
1 'polypeptide(L)' 'YNNGASESAVGKALKNRRHEAIVGTKVLPSNCQPKSLKQHCEASLQRLGMDYIDL' A
#
# COMPACT_ATOMS: atom_id res chain seq x y z
N TYR A 1 -3.38 7.62 -2.35
CA TYR A 1 -3.30 9.07 -2.66
C TYR A 1 -2.76 9.26 -4.07
N ASN A 2 -3.18 10.32 -4.77
CA ASN A 2 -2.77 10.61 -6.15
C ASN A 2 -2.76 9.36 -7.05
N ASN A 3 -3.88 8.63 -7.02
CA ASN A 3 -4.06 7.35 -7.73
C ASN A 3 -2.92 6.32 -7.57
N GLY A 4 -2.29 6.27 -6.39
CA GLY A 4 -1.22 5.32 -6.05
C GLY A 4 0.20 5.88 -6.17
N ALA A 5 0.40 7.09 -6.71
CA ALA A 5 1.74 7.66 -6.87
C ALA A 5 2.49 7.83 -5.53
N SER A 6 1.76 8.17 -4.45
CA SER A 6 2.37 8.29 -3.12
C SER A 6 2.88 6.94 -2.58
N GLU A 7 2.17 5.84 -2.87
CA GLU A 7 2.61 4.49 -2.46
C GLU A 7 3.91 4.11 -3.18
N SER A 8 4.00 4.38 -4.49
CA SER A 8 5.24 4.15 -5.25
C SER A 8 6.41 5.04 -4.81
N ALA A 9 6.14 6.26 -4.35
CA ALA A 9 7.17 7.13 -3.79
C ALA A 9 7.69 6.58 -2.45
N VAL A 10 6.80 6.16 -1.55
CA VAL A 10 7.16 5.54 -0.27
C VAL A 10 7.94 4.24 -0.50
N GLY A 11 7.49 3.39 -1.43
CA GLY A 11 8.19 2.15 -1.79
C GLY A 11 9.64 2.38 -2.24
N LYS A 12 9.87 3.41 -3.06
CA LYS A 12 11.23 3.81 -3.48
C LYS A 12 12.06 4.32 -2.29
N ALA A 13 11.46 5.12 -1.41
CA ALA A 13 12.15 5.69 -0.24
C ALA A 13 12.56 4.63 0.79
N LEU A 14 11.75 3.58 0.97
CA LEU A 14 11.99 2.52 1.96
C LEU A 14 12.72 1.29 1.40
N LYS A 15 13.17 1.33 0.14
CA LYS A 15 13.92 0.24 -0.48
C LYS A 15 15.16 -0.10 0.38
N ASN A 16 15.33 -1.39 0.68
CA ASN A 16 16.39 -1.95 1.54
C ASN A 16 16.35 -1.52 3.02
N ARG A 17 15.30 -0.81 3.47
CA ARG A 17 15.13 -0.35 4.85
C ARG A 17 13.69 -0.43 5.35
N ARG A 18 12.92 -1.39 4.82
CA ARG A 18 11.49 -1.58 5.15
C ARG A 18 11.22 -1.68 6.66
N HIS A 19 12.15 -2.26 7.41
CA HIS A 19 12.04 -2.46 8.85
C HIS A 19 12.21 -1.17 9.69
N GLU A 20 12.67 -0.07 9.08
CA GLU A 20 12.85 1.22 9.76
C GLU A 20 11.55 2.03 9.91
N ALA A 21 10.42 1.55 9.35
CA ALA A 21 9.17 2.31 9.31
C ALA A 21 7.94 1.43 9.56
N ILE A 22 6.91 2.06 10.16
CA ILE A 22 5.53 1.55 10.17
C ILE A 22 4.81 2.18 8.98
N VAL A 23 4.32 1.34 8.07
CA VAL A 23 3.67 1.74 6.82
C VAL A 23 2.18 1.52 6.94
N GLY A 24 1.42 2.61 6.83
CA GLY A 24 -0.02 2.58 6.71
C GLY A 24 -0.51 3.02 5.33
N THR A 25 -1.52 2.36 4.79
CA THR A 25 -2.26 2.84 3.60
C THR A 25 -3.75 2.73 3.82
N LYS A 26 -4.56 3.16 2.85
CA LYS A 26 -6.01 3.17 3.00
C LYS A 26 -6.73 2.97 1.69
N VAL A 27 -7.88 2.32 1.82
CA VAL A 27 -8.83 2.07 0.75
C VAL A 27 -9.97 3.09 0.81
N LEU A 28 -10.59 3.38 -0.33
CA LEU A 28 -11.80 4.19 -0.36
C LEU A 28 -12.98 3.37 0.20
N PRO A 29 -13.92 3.99 0.93
CA PRO A 29 -15.09 3.28 1.47
C PRO A 29 -15.90 2.51 0.41
N SER A 30 -15.98 3.03 -0.81
CA SER A 30 -16.64 2.38 -1.96
C SER A 30 -16.03 1.03 -2.34
N ASN A 31 -14.79 0.76 -1.91
CA ASN A 31 -14.03 -0.42 -2.29
C ASN A 31 -13.87 -1.41 -1.11
N CYS A 32 -14.64 -1.24 -0.01
CA CYS A 32 -14.57 -2.09 1.17
C CYS A 32 -15.33 -3.43 1.07
N GLN A 33 -15.96 -3.74 -0.06
CA GLN A 33 -16.56 -5.07 -0.27
C GLN A 33 -15.46 -6.15 -0.31
N PRO A 34 -15.68 -7.37 0.21
CA PRO A 34 -14.61 -8.35 0.44
C PRO A 34 -13.67 -8.61 -0.76
N LYS A 35 -14.25 -8.84 -1.96
CA LYS A 35 -13.46 -9.08 -3.18
C LYS A 35 -12.69 -7.84 -3.64
N SER A 36 -13.35 -6.67 -3.61
CA SER A 36 -12.74 -5.40 -4.02
C SER A 36 -11.64 -4.97 -3.05
N LEU A 37 -11.87 -5.15 -1.74
CA LEU A 37 -10.91 -4.81 -0.70
C LEU A 37 -9.60 -5.59 -0.87
N LYS A 38 -9.69 -6.90 -1.10
CA LYS A 38 -8.52 -7.74 -1.34
C LYS A 38 -7.73 -7.27 -2.57
N GLN A 39 -8.40 -7.00 -3.68
CA GLN A 39 -7.77 -6.50 -4.90
C GLN A 39 -7.05 -5.16 -4.69
N HIS A 40 -7.67 -4.24 -3.93
CA HIS A 40 -7.05 -2.94 -3.65
C HIS A 40 -5.86 -3.06 -2.70
N CYS A 41 -5.91 -3.96 -1.72
CA CYS A 41 -4.79 -4.26 -0.83
C CYS A 41 -3.61 -4.83 -1.62
N GLU A 42 -3.84 -5.83 -2.48
CA GLU A 42 -2.82 -6.41 -3.36
C GLU A 42 -2.19 -5.36 -4.28
N ALA A 43 -3.02 -4.48 -4.86
CA ALA A 43 -2.52 -3.40 -5.71
C ALA A 43 -1.68 -2.37 -4.92
N SER A 44 -2.03 -2.08 -3.66
CA SER A 44 -1.22 -1.24 -2.77
C SER A 44 0.13 -1.87 -2.44
N LEU A 45 0.16 -3.16 -2.09
CA LEU A 45 1.39 -3.93 -1.86
C LEU A 45 2.30 -3.89 -3.09
N GLN A 46 1.74 -4.10 -4.29
CA GLN A 46 2.49 -4.01 -5.55
C GLN A 46 3.12 -2.63 -5.77
N ARG A 47 2.37 -1.54 -5.52
CA ARG A 47 2.88 -0.18 -5.67
C ARG A 47 3.93 0.17 -4.63
N LEU A 48 3.77 -0.30 -3.40
CA LEU A 48 4.74 -0.16 -2.31
C LEU A 48 6.00 -1.01 -2.53
N GLY A 49 5.90 -2.11 -3.29
CA GLY A 49 6.97 -3.08 -3.43
C GLY A 49 7.25 -3.81 -2.10
N MET A 50 6.19 -4.18 -1.38
CA MET A 50 6.25 -4.79 -0.04
C MET A 50 5.32 -6.00 0.03
N ASP A 51 5.63 -6.92 0.94
CA ASP A 51 4.83 -8.14 1.14
C ASP A 51 3.76 -7.97 2.24
N TYR A 52 3.87 -6.92 3.05
CA TYR A 52 2.90 -6.58 4.09
C TYR A 52 2.84 -5.06 4.37
N ILE A 53 1.70 -4.65 4.91
CA ILE A 53 1.40 -3.30 5.41
C ILE A 53 1.17 -3.43 6.92
N ASP A 54 1.66 -2.49 7.73
CA ASP A 54 1.50 -2.53 9.18
C ASP A 54 0.10 -2.09 9.63
N LEU A 55 -0.50 -1.15 8.89
CA LEU A 55 -1.84 -0.60 9.14
C LEU A 55 -2.68 -0.36 7.88
#